data_AF-A0A9D8BQT7-F1
#
_entry.id   AF-A0A9D8BQT7-F1
#
_cell.length_a   1.000
_cell.length_b   1.000
_cell.length_c   1.000
_cell.angle_alpha   90.00
_cell.angle_beta   90.00
_cell.angle_gamma   90.00
#
_symmetry.space_group_name_H-M   'P 1'
#
loop_
_entity.id
_entity.type
_entity.pdbx_description
1 polymer ?
#
loop_
_entity_poly.entity_id
_entity_poly.type
_entity_poly.pdbx_seq_one_letter_code
_entity_poly.pdbx_strand_id
1 'polypeptide(L)'
;MVKKALALAAMLALASAVTAGEPVAPPAEQASPAPDVSASEQATTEAVSLDWLKPFLLTNKSEYMLGEPVFLKLVVANWSPKHRFDIEGHLHPSNDMQIEVARVGELPKRYFGIGKKDVLLPQVSLPLPRGQMASLRWLLCHDPDKKNGFLFDQPGHYTISSQARMTINKMTVTLTLPPPGGPPIEIVVTSPTLSEKPVLDQMMRPECAQDLHRMRAGESTVKVWEDIAQRYPQSVWAPYAKLMLLRRDAESASSKPEAVMAQLEAIVKDYPDFPMRDD
;
A
#
# COMPACT_ATOMS: atom_id res chain seq x y z
N MET A 1 5.87 13.74 20.93
CA MET A 1 6.94 13.70 19.90
C MET A 1 7.55 12.30 19.71
N VAL A 2 7.64 11.45 20.74
CA VAL A 2 8.23 10.09 20.65
C VAL A 2 7.46 9.10 19.74
N LYS A 3 6.14 9.27 19.56
CA LYS A 3 5.32 8.37 18.71
C LYS A 3 5.51 8.53 17.20
N LYS A 4 6.07 9.66 16.72
CA LYS A 4 6.32 9.90 15.28
C LYS A 4 7.64 9.27 14.80
N ALA A 5 8.63 9.12 15.67
CA ALA A 5 9.91 8.50 15.35
C ALA A 5 9.81 6.97 15.16
N LEU A 6 8.88 6.31 15.88
CA LEU A 6 8.68 4.86 15.80
C LEU A 6 8.02 4.43 14.47
N ALA A 7 7.19 5.30 13.87
CA ALA A 7 6.57 5.04 12.57
C ALA A 7 7.58 5.07 11.42
N LEU A 8 8.62 5.90 11.53
CA LEU A 8 9.67 6.01 10.51
C LEU A 8 10.61 4.79 10.51
N ALA A 9 10.92 4.23 11.69
CA ALA A 9 11.71 3.01 11.80
C ALA A 9 11.01 1.78 11.19
N ALA A 10 9.68 1.72 11.27
CA ALA A 10 8.88 0.66 10.65
C ALA A 10 8.80 0.78 9.12
N MET A 11 8.76 2.01 8.57
CA MET A 11 8.77 2.22 7.12
C MET A 11 10.14 1.94 6.48
N LEU A 12 11.25 2.28 7.15
CA LEU A 12 12.61 1.98 6.65
C LEU A 12 12.96 0.48 6.75
N ALA A 13 12.43 -0.24 7.76
CA ALA A 13 12.67 -1.67 7.89
C ALA A 13 11.98 -2.51 6.79
N LEU A 14 10.82 -2.09 6.29
CA LEU A 14 10.09 -2.80 5.23
C LEU A 14 10.74 -2.64 3.83
N ALA A 15 11.60 -1.63 3.63
CA ALA A 15 12.34 -1.43 2.38
C ALA A 15 13.66 -2.22 2.30
N SER A 16 14.12 -2.82 3.40
CA SER A 16 15.46 -3.41 3.51
C SER A 16 15.51 -4.94 3.55
N ALA A 17 14.36 -5.64 3.59
CA ALA A 17 14.33 -7.10 3.71
C ALA A 17 14.30 -7.82 2.34
N VAL A 18 15.31 -7.55 1.49
CA VAL A 18 15.68 -8.47 0.39
C VAL A 18 17.21 -8.47 0.26
N THR A 19 17.89 -9.13 1.19
CA THR A 19 19.19 -9.76 0.93
C THR A 19 19.27 -11.03 1.75
N ALA A 20 19.41 -12.15 1.05
CA ALA A 20 19.61 -13.47 1.63
C ALA A 20 20.99 -13.53 2.32
N GLY A 21 21.00 -14.03 3.56
CA GLY A 21 22.20 -14.38 4.32
C GLY A 21 21.78 -15.27 5.49
N GLU A 22 22.39 -16.44 5.60
CA GLU A 22 22.03 -17.59 6.45
C GLU A 22 21.90 -17.26 7.95
N PRO A 23 20.98 -17.93 8.69
CA PRO A 23 20.95 -17.82 10.15
C PRO A 23 21.98 -18.74 10.81
N VAL A 24 22.96 -18.14 11.48
CA VAL A 24 23.79 -18.83 12.48
C VAL A 24 22.96 -19.02 13.75
N ALA A 25 22.80 -20.27 14.18
CA ALA A 25 22.09 -20.64 15.40
C ALA A 25 22.86 -20.23 16.67
N PRO A 26 22.21 -19.64 17.69
CA PRO A 26 22.76 -19.60 19.04
C PRO A 26 22.32 -20.83 19.86
N PRO A 27 23.16 -21.30 20.81
CA PRO A 27 22.89 -22.51 21.59
C PRO A 27 21.86 -22.29 22.70
N ALA A 28 21.15 -23.37 23.04
CA ALA A 28 20.14 -23.45 24.09
C ALA A 28 20.73 -23.78 25.49
N GLU A 29 19.85 -23.64 26.49
CA GLU A 29 19.95 -24.01 27.92
C GLU A 29 20.57 -22.95 28.86
N GLN A 30 20.02 -22.62 30.04
CA GLN A 30 19.03 -23.27 30.91
C GLN A 30 18.50 -22.22 31.92
N ALA A 31 17.20 -22.21 32.26
CA ALA A 31 16.71 -21.63 33.51
C ALA A 31 15.40 -22.32 33.96
N SER A 32 15.43 -22.80 35.20
CA SER A 32 14.46 -23.64 35.91
C SER A 32 13.11 -22.97 36.26
N PRO A 33 12.09 -23.75 36.69
CA PRO A 33 10.67 -23.38 36.62
C PRO A 33 10.02 -22.89 37.93
N ALA A 34 8.75 -22.50 37.80
CA ALA A 34 7.65 -22.34 38.79
C ALA A 34 7.30 -20.89 39.21
N PRO A 35 6.03 -20.57 39.57
CA PRO A 35 4.93 -21.48 39.88
C PRO A 35 3.60 -21.29 39.11
N ASP A 36 2.83 -22.39 39.12
CA ASP A 36 1.39 -22.47 38.86
C ASP A 36 0.60 -21.42 39.64
N VAL A 37 -0.21 -20.63 38.92
CA VAL A 37 -1.45 -20.06 39.46
C VAL A 37 -2.56 -20.39 38.48
N SER A 38 -3.16 -21.55 38.70
CA SER A 38 -4.46 -21.91 38.16
C SER A 38 -5.52 -21.00 38.78
N ALA A 39 -5.88 -19.93 38.07
CA ALA A 39 -7.12 -19.21 38.28
C ALA A 39 -7.93 -19.34 36.98
N SER A 40 -8.93 -20.21 37.06
CA SER A 40 -9.93 -20.54 36.07
C SER A 40 -10.68 -19.30 35.55
N GLU A 41 -10.23 -18.76 34.42
CA GLU A 41 -11.12 -18.08 33.48
C GLU A 41 -11.82 -19.16 32.65
N GLN A 42 -13.00 -19.60 33.11
CA GLN A 42 -13.99 -20.18 32.21
C GLN A 42 -14.43 -19.07 31.24
N ALA A 43 -13.62 -18.85 30.20
CA ALA A 43 -14.00 -18.09 29.03
C ALA A 43 -15.09 -18.90 28.33
N THR A 44 -16.35 -18.60 28.66
CA THR A 44 -17.46 -18.83 27.74
C THR A 44 -17.04 -18.28 26.39
N THR A 45 -16.79 -19.18 25.45
CA THR A 45 -16.41 -18.87 24.07
C THR A 45 -17.67 -18.37 23.37
N GLU A 46 -18.13 -17.18 23.74
CA GLU A 46 -19.12 -16.46 22.94
C GLU A 46 -18.53 -16.31 21.54
N ALA A 47 -19.20 -16.93 20.56
CA ALA A 47 -18.81 -16.79 19.17
C ALA A 47 -18.81 -15.30 18.82
N VAL A 48 -17.64 -14.75 18.50
CA VAL A 48 -17.51 -13.34 18.14
C VAL A 48 -18.16 -13.13 16.77
N SER A 49 -19.30 -12.43 16.73
CA SER A 49 -19.93 -12.07 15.46
C SER A 49 -19.03 -11.12 14.67
N LEU A 50 -18.77 -11.48 13.41
CA LEU A 50 -18.02 -10.66 12.46
C LEU A 50 -18.86 -9.51 11.88
N ASP A 51 -20.16 -9.43 12.18
CA ASP A 51 -21.04 -8.35 11.70
C ASP A 51 -20.59 -6.97 12.22
N TRP A 52 -19.81 -6.96 13.30
CA TRP A 52 -19.20 -5.76 13.88
C TRP A 52 -17.95 -5.27 13.15
N LEU A 53 -17.40 -6.05 12.23
CA LEU A 53 -16.32 -5.63 11.36
C LEU A 53 -16.90 -5.03 10.08
N LYS A 54 -16.61 -3.75 9.86
CA LYS A 54 -17.05 -3.03 8.67
C LYS A 54 -15.85 -2.74 7.77
N PRO A 55 -15.68 -3.50 6.68
CA PRO A 55 -14.63 -3.22 5.72
C PRO A 55 -15.13 -2.23 4.65
N PHE A 56 -14.28 -1.30 4.27
CA PHE A 56 -14.51 -0.33 3.21
C PHE A 56 -13.30 -0.35 2.29
N LEU A 57 -13.53 -0.40 0.99
CA LEU A 57 -12.49 -0.21 -0.01
C LEU A 57 -12.74 1.12 -0.69
N LEU A 58 -11.72 1.97 -0.66
CA LEU A 58 -11.83 3.35 -1.09
C LEU A 58 -10.67 3.70 -2.01
N THR A 59 -10.93 4.63 -2.90
CA THR A 59 -9.93 5.33 -3.69
C THR A 59 -9.98 6.82 -3.33
N ASN A 60 -8.88 7.54 -3.49
CA ASN A 60 -8.80 8.94 -3.08
C ASN A 60 -9.40 9.93 -4.11
N LYS A 61 -9.53 9.51 -5.38
CA LYS A 61 -10.15 10.26 -6.48
C LYS A 61 -10.99 9.30 -7.33
N SER A 62 -11.93 9.84 -8.09
CA SER A 62 -12.68 9.12 -9.13
C SER A 62 -12.14 9.37 -10.54
N GLU A 63 -11.26 10.37 -10.71
CA GLU A 63 -10.66 10.73 -11.98
C GLU A 63 -9.14 10.80 -11.83
N TYR A 64 -8.42 10.15 -12.74
CA TYR A 64 -6.97 10.04 -12.78
C TYR A 64 -6.46 10.38 -14.16
N MET A 65 -5.27 10.99 -14.25
CA MET A 65 -4.61 11.14 -15.53
C MET A 65 -3.94 9.82 -15.96
N LEU A 66 -3.85 9.58 -17.26
CA LEU A 66 -3.16 8.42 -17.84
C LEU A 66 -1.74 8.24 -17.24
N GLY A 67 -1.46 7.11 -16.59
CA GLY A 67 -0.18 6.85 -15.93
C GLY A 67 -0.03 7.39 -14.50
N GLU A 68 -1.03 8.13 -13.98
CA GLU A 68 -1.12 8.45 -12.55
C GLU A 68 -1.37 7.16 -11.75
N PRO A 69 -0.64 6.93 -10.64
CA PRO A 69 -0.92 5.81 -9.75
C PRO A 69 -2.31 5.92 -9.08
N VAL A 70 -3.04 4.81 -8.97
CA VAL A 70 -4.31 4.76 -8.24
C VAL A 70 -4.07 4.26 -6.82
N PHE A 71 -4.46 5.05 -5.83
CA PHE A 71 -4.29 4.72 -4.43
C PHE A 71 -5.52 3.99 -3.90
N LEU A 72 -5.36 2.69 -3.61
CA LEU A 72 -6.41 1.86 -3.05
C LEU A 72 -6.21 1.70 -1.54
N LYS A 73 -7.23 2.02 -0.75
CA LYS A 73 -7.21 1.93 0.71
C LYS A 73 -8.30 1.00 1.19
N LEU A 74 -7.92 -0.11 1.82
CA LEU A 74 -8.82 -0.91 2.63
C LEU A 74 -8.84 -0.35 4.05
N VAL A 75 -10.03 -0.02 4.55
CA VAL A 75 -10.27 0.36 5.93
C VAL A 75 -11.12 -0.71 6.58
N VAL A 76 -10.67 -1.24 7.72
CA VAL A 76 -11.46 -2.17 8.53
C VAL A 76 -11.76 -1.50 9.87
N ALA A 77 -13.05 -1.27 10.14
CA ALA A 77 -13.51 -0.66 11.38
C ALA A 77 -14.09 -1.70 12.32
N ASN A 78 -13.68 -1.66 13.59
CA ASN A 78 -14.27 -2.47 14.65
C ASN A 78 -15.36 -1.67 15.37
N TRP A 79 -16.61 -1.96 15.04
CA TRP A 79 -17.79 -1.36 15.67
C TRP A 79 -18.29 -2.15 16.88
N SER A 80 -17.59 -3.22 17.27
CA SER A 80 -18.00 -4.02 18.41
C SER A 80 -17.89 -3.20 19.70
N PRO A 81 -18.94 -3.20 20.55
CA PRO A 81 -18.87 -2.58 21.86
C PRO A 81 -18.08 -3.41 22.88
N LYS A 82 -17.72 -4.65 22.56
CA LYS A 82 -17.16 -5.60 23.53
C LYS A 82 -15.89 -6.29 23.06
N HIS A 83 -15.77 -6.56 21.76
CA HIS A 83 -14.73 -7.43 21.25
C HIS A 83 -13.61 -6.65 20.57
N ARG A 84 -12.38 -7.15 20.76
CA ARG A 84 -11.24 -6.86 19.89
C ARG A 84 -11.24 -7.88 18.75
N PHE A 85 -10.70 -7.46 17.61
CA PHE A 85 -10.40 -8.37 16.50
C PHE A 85 -8.90 -8.38 16.24
N ASP A 86 -8.31 -9.55 16.13
CA ASP A 86 -6.95 -9.75 15.66
C ASP A 86 -7.01 -10.27 14.23
N ILE A 87 -6.59 -9.43 13.29
CA ILE A 87 -6.61 -9.73 11.85
C ILE A 87 -5.21 -10.16 11.43
N GLU A 88 -5.12 -11.31 10.80
CA GLU A 88 -3.87 -11.95 10.41
C GLU A 88 -3.92 -12.41 8.95
N GLY A 89 -2.83 -12.20 8.21
CA GLY A 89 -2.69 -12.67 6.83
C GLY A 89 -1.53 -11.98 6.12
N HIS A 90 -1.24 -12.35 4.89
CA HIS A 90 -0.21 -11.67 4.08
C HIS A 90 -0.73 -10.35 3.50
N LEU A 91 -2.05 -10.25 3.29
CA LEU A 91 -2.78 -9.03 2.90
C LEU A 91 -2.11 -8.22 1.77
N HIS A 92 -1.55 -8.92 0.79
CA HIS A 92 -0.83 -8.36 -0.36
C HIS A 92 -1.39 -8.91 -1.68
N PRO A 93 -1.42 -8.14 -2.80
CA PRO A 93 -1.99 -8.57 -4.08
C PRO A 93 -1.37 -9.85 -4.68
N SER A 94 -0.11 -10.12 -4.34
CA SER A 94 0.59 -11.35 -4.73
C SER A 94 0.22 -12.57 -3.87
N ASN A 95 -0.50 -12.41 -2.77
CA ASN A 95 -0.84 -13.46 -1.80
C ASN A 95 -2.35 -13.50 -1.54
N ASP A 96 -2.76 -13.14 -0.32
CA ASP A 96 -4.12 -13.31 0.19
C ASP A 96 -5.09 -12.19 -0.24
N MET A 97 -4.60 -11.15 -0.91
CA MET A 97 -5.42 -10.11 -1.53
C MET A 97 -5.49 -10.37 -3.03
N GLN A 98 -6.70 -10.46 -3.57
CA GLN A 98 -6.97 -10.48 -5.00
C GLN A 98 -7.56 -9.13 -5.36
N ILE A 99 -6.84 -8.32 -6.11
CA ILE A 99 -7.37 -7.09 -6.70
C ILE A 99 -7.60 -7.38 -8.17
N GLU A 100 -8.76 -7.03 -8.71
CA GLU A 100 -9.06 -7.14 -10.12
C GLU A 100 -9.38 -5.76 -10.69
N VAL A 101 -8.86 -5.51 -11.89
CA VAL A 101 -9.07 -4.28 -12.63
C VAL A 101 -9.68 -4.63 -13.98
N ALA A 102 -10.79 -3.99 -14.33
CA ALA A 102 -11.45 -4.17 -15.61
C ALA A 102 -11.73 -2.80 -16.25
N ARG A 103 -11.28 -2.60 -17.49
CA ARG A 103 -11.78 -1.50 -18.31
C ARG A 103 -13.16 -1.87 -18.83
N VAL A 104 -14.07 -0.91 -18.97
CA VAL A 104 -15.41 -1.16 -19.53
C VAL A 104 -15.28 -1.83 -20.91
N GLY A 105 -15.94 -2.99 -21.04
CA GLY A 105 -15.88 -3.83 -22.26
C GLY A 105 -14.75 -4.86 -22.28
N GLU A 106 -13.86 -4.88 -21.28
CA GLU A 106 -12.80 -5.87 -21.13
C GLU A 106 -13.08 -6.83 -19.95
N LEU A 107 -12.51 -8.03 -20.01
CA LEU A 107 -12.56 -8.97 -18.88
C LEU A 107 -11.68 -8.46 -17.73
N PRO A 108 -12.10 -8.66 -16.46
CA PRO A 108 -11.28 -8.34 -15.31
C PRO A 108 -9.94 -9.05 -15.33
N LYS A 109 -8.88 -8.32 -15.01
CA LYS A 109 -7.52 -8.85 -14.87
C LYS A 109 -7.07 -8.74 -13.43
N ARG A 110 -6.55 -9.85 -12.91
CA ARG A 110 -5.96 -9.87 -11.57
C ARG A 110 -4.67 -9.05 -11.54
N TYR A 111 -4.57 -8.19 -10.54
CA TYR A 111 -3.41 -7.39 -10.23
C TYR A 111 -2.48 -8.12 -9.26
N PHE A 112 -1.18 -8.14 -9.56
CA PHE A 112 -0.17 -8.84 -8.77
C PHE A 112 0.88 -7.91 -8.13
N GLY A 113 0.83 -6.60 -8.36
CA GLY A 113 1.83 -5.65 -7.88
C GLY A 113 3.17 -5.73 -8.66
N ILE A 114 4.27 -5.39 -7.99
CA ILE A 114 5.64 -5.53 -8.55
C ILE A 114 6.14 -6.98 -8.52
N GLY A 115 5.52 -7.83 -7.69
CA GLY A 115 5.97 -9.20 -7.49
C GLY A 115 5.81 -10.07 -8.74
N LYS A 116 6.74 -11.00 -8.93
CA LYS A 116 6.44 -12.20 -9.72
C LYS A 116 5.27 -12.92 -9.04
N LYS A 117 4.45 -13.62 -9.85
CA LYS A 117 3.52 -14.62 -9.32
C LYS A 117 4.31 -15.52 -8.35
N ASP A 118 3.71 -15.86 -7.22
CA ASP A 118 4.23 -16.84 -6.25
C ASP A 118 5.33 -16.36 -5.26
N VAL A 119 5.47 -15.06 -5.02
CA VAL A 119 6.27 -14.56 -3.88
C VAL A 119 5.41 -14.53 -2.61
N LEU A 120 5.84 -15.22 -1.55
CA LEU A 120 5.24 -15.13 -0.22
C LEU A 120 5.83 -13.95 0.55
N LEU A 121 5.04 -12.89 0.74
CA LEU A 121 5.43 -11.79 1.61
C LEU A 121 5.24 -12.14 3.09
N PRO A 122 5.83 -11.41 4.04
CA PRO A 122 5.62 -11.64 5.46
C PRO A 122 4.16 -11.50 5.87
N GLN A 123 3.71 -12.36 6.79
CA GLN A 123 2.40 -12.22 7.42
C GLN A 123 2.37 -10.95 8.28
N VAL A 124 1.27 -10.21 8.20
CA VAL A 124 0.98 -9.09 9.09
C VAL A 124 -0.07 -9.51 10.13
N SER A 125 0.08 -8.96 11.34
CA SER A 125 -0.92 -9.04 12.41
C SER A 125 -1.37 -7.63 12.78
N LEU A 126 -2.67 -7.38 12.64
CA LEU A 126 -3.31 -6.10 12.85
C LEU A 126 -4.28 -6.23 14.04
N PRO A 127 -3.83 -5.89 15.25
CA PRO A 127 -4.73 -5.83 16.39
C PRO A 127 -5.68 -4.65 16.20
N LEU A 128 -6.99 -4.92 16.29
CA LEU A 128 -8.04 -3.94 16.07
C LEU A 128 -8.91 -3.81 17.33
N PRO A 129 -8.52 -2.92 18.28
CA PRO A 129 -9.29 -2.67 19.49
C PRO A 129 -10.70 -2.13 19.20
N ARG A 130 -11.54 -2.18 20.24
CA ARG A 130 -12.90 -1.61 20.22
C ARG A 130 -12.90 -0.17 19.70
N GLY A 131 -13.79 0.12 18.76
CA GLY A 131 -14.01 1.45 18.22
C GLY A 131 -12.86 1.98 17.36
N GLN A 132 -11.84 1.17 17.08
CA GLN A 132 -10.71 1.56 16.25
C GLN A 132 -10.87 1.12 14.80
N MET A 133 -10.04 1.73 13.96
CA MET A 133 -9.98 1.47 12.53
C MET A 133 -8.52 1.16 12.16
N ALA A 134 -8.32 0.12 11.36
CA ALA A 134 -7.04 -0.16 10.71
C ALA A 134 -7.19 0.14 9.22
N SER A 135 -6.08 0.51 8.58
CA SER A 135 -6.06 0.69 7.13
C SER A 135 -4.85 0.02 6.48
N LEU A 136 -5.09 -0.62 5.35
CA LEU A 136 -4.08 -1.13 4.43
C LEU A 136 -4.18 -0.36 3.12
N ARG A 137 -3.05 -0.19 2.45
CA ARG A 137 -2.91 0.71 1.30
C ARG A 137 -2.10 0.03 0.22
N TRP A 138 -2.52 0.20 -1.02
CA TRP A 138 -1.81 -0.29 -2.20
C TRP A 138 -1.79 0.78 -3.27
N LEU A 139 -0.67 0.88 -3.96
CA LEU A 139 -0.50 1.77 -5.08
C LEU A 139 -0.60 0.95 -6.37
N LEU A 140 -1.69 1.10 -7.11
CA LEU A 140 -1.91 0.39 -8.37
C LEU A 140 -1.28 1.22 -9.50
N CYS A 141 -0.18 0.73 -10.07
CA CYS A 141 0.56 1.48 -11.08
C CYS A 141 1.27 0.58 -12.08
N HIS A 142 2.13 -0.33 -11.62
CA HIS A 142 2.93 -1.19 -12.49
C HIS A 142 2.19 -2.47 -12.90
N ASP A 143 2.21 -2.80 -14.19
CA ASP A 143 1.82 -4.08 -14.78
C ASP A 143 2.97 -4.60 -15.69
N PRO A 144 3.64 -5.71 -15.32
CA PRO A 144 4.78 -6.23 -16.07
C PRO A 144 4.41 -6.76 -17.47
N ASP A 145 3.14 -7.08 -17.72
CA ASP A 145 2.69 -7.63 -19.00
C ASP A 145 2.45 -6.51 -20.06
N LYS A 146 2.56 -5.24 -19.67
CA LYS A 146 2.34 -4.07 -20.53
C LYS A 146 3.65 -3.51 -21.07
N LYS A 147 3.66 -3.12 -22.35
CA LYS A 147 4.87 -2.60 -23.03
C LYS A 147 5.47 -1.36 -22.36
N ASN A 148 4.64 -0.49 -21.81
CA ASN A 148 5.07 0.71 -21.08
C ASN A 148 5.13 0.48 -19.55
N GLY A 149 4.77 -0.71 -19.08
CA GLY A 149 4.71 -1.10 -17.68
C GLY A 149 3.57 -0.48 -16.85
N PHE A 150 2.70 0.36 -17.41
CA PHE A 150 1.60 0.98 -16.66
C PHE A 150 0.33 0.14 -16.73
N LEU A 151 -0.30 -0.09 -15.58
CA LEU A 151 -1.58 -0.78 -15.42
C LEU A 151 -2.72 -0.03 -16.13
N PHE A 152 -2.75 1.30 -15.95
CA PHE A 152 -3.68 2.20 -16.61
C PHE A 152 -2.98 2.86 -17.80
N ASP A 153 -2.83 2.11 -18.89
CA ASP A 153 -2.11 2.51 -20.10
C ASP A 153 -3.00 3.13 -21.19
N GLN A 154 -4.31 3.20 -20.95
CA GLN A 154 -5.27 3.80 -21.88
C GLN A 154 -6.31 4.65 -21.15
N PRO A 155 -6.80 5.74 -21.75
CA PRO A 155 -7.95 6.48 -21.22
C PRO A 155 -9.23 5.63 -21.26
N GLY A 156 -10.12 5.81 -20.28
CA GLY A 156 -11.42 5.16 -20.26
C GLY A 156 -11.98 4.96 -18.84
N HIS A 157 -13.12 4.27 -18.77
CA HIS A 157 -13.75 3.89 -17.50
C HIS A 157 -13.20 2.55 -17.03
N TYR A 158 -12.84 2.48 -15.75
CA TYR A 158 -12.33 1.28 -15.10
C TYR A 158 -13.14 0.97 -13.84
N THR A 159 -13.23 -0.32 -13.55
CA THR A 159 -13.77 -0.85 -12.29
C THR A 159 -12.66 -1.57 -11.56
N ILE A 160 -12.63 -1.41 -10.23
CA ILE A 160 -11.72 -2.10 -9.32
C ILE A 160 -12.56 -2.87 -8.32
N SER A 161 -12.28 -4.16 -8.21
CA SER A 161 -12.83 -5.04 -7.19
C SER A 161 -11.70 -5.72 -6.42
N SER A 162 -12.02 -6.20 -5.23
CA SER A 162 -11.06 -6.89 -4.41
C SER A 162 -11.66 -7.98 -3.54
N GLN A 163 -10.87 -8.99 -3.26
CA GLN A 163 -11.19 -10.05 -2.31
C GLN A 163 -9.98 -10.26 -1.39
N ALA A 164 -10.22 -10.28 -0.09
CA ALA A 164 -9.19 -10.44 0.92
C ALA A 164 -9.46 -11.70 1.74
N ARG A 165 -8.54 -12.67 1.69
CA ARG A 165 -8.55 -13.82 2.59
C ARG A 165 -7.72 -13.48 3.82
N MET A 166 -8.27 -13.69 5.01
CA MET A 166 -7.58 -13.39 6.26
C MET A 166 -8.09 -14.28 7.40
N THR A 167 -7.31 -14.37 8.45
CA THR A 167 -7.71 -15.00 9.70
C THR A 167 -8.10 -13.91 10.69
N ILE A 168 -9.29 -13.99 11.26
CA ILE A 168 -9.80 -13.03 12.24
C ILE A 168 -10.16 -13.81 13.51
N ASN A 169 -9.49 -13.54 14.63
CA ASN A 169 -9.70 -14.28 15.89
C ASN A 169 -9.68 -15.81 15.69
N LYS A 170 -8.69 -16.31 14.93
CA LYS A 170 -8.52 -17.74 14.55
C LYS A 170 -9.56 -18.32 13.58
N MET A 171 -10.45 -17.49 13.01
CA MET A 171 -11.39 -17.90 11.96
C MET A 171 -10.93 -17.40 10.59
N THR A 172 -10.78 -18.28 9.61
CA THR A 172 -10.50 -17.85 8.23
C THR A 172 -11.76 -17.29 7.58
N VAL A 173 -11.64 -16.09 7.03
CA VAL A 173 -12.71 -15.32 6.40
C VAL A 173 -12.23 -14.82 5.05
N THR A 174 -13.16 -14.80 4.09
CA THR A 174 -12.94 -14.16 2.79
C THR A 174 -13.85 -12.94 2.70
N LEU A 175 -13.26 -11.75 2.72
CA LEU A 175 -13.98 -10.49 2.54
C LEU A 175 -14.04 -10.16 1.05
N THR A 176 -15.23 -9.93 0.51
CA THR A 176 -15.40 -9.40 -0.85
C THR A 176 -15.66 -7.90 -0.75
N LEU A 177 -14.95 -7.12 -1.57
CA LEU A 177 -14.86 -5.67 -1.49
C LEU A 177 -14.98 -5.07 -2.90
N PRO A 178 -16.00 -4.25 -3.18
CA PRO A 178 -17.09 -3.88 -2.27
C PRO A 178 -17.95 -5.10 -1.88
N PRO A 179 -18.66 -5.05 -0.73
CA PRO A 179 -19.51 -6.15 -0.28
C PRO A 179 -20.58 -6.50 -1.33
N PRO A 180 -21.10 -7.74 -1.33
CA PRO A 180 -22.12 -8.16 -2.29
C PRO A 180 -23.31 -7.18 -2.34
N GLY A 181 -23.62 -6.68 -3.53
CA GLY A 181 -24.66 -5.66 -3.75
C GLY A 181 -24.19 -4.20 -3.58
N GLY A 182 -22.96 -3.96 -3.15
CA GLY A 182 -22.32 -2.64 -3.17
C GLY A 182 -21.84 -2.25 -4.57
N PRO A 183 -21.80 -0.94 -4.89
CA PRO A 183 -21.30 -0.47 -6.18
C PRO A 183 -19.78 -0.74 -6.28
N PRO A 184 -19.26 -1.15 -7.46
CA PRO A 184 -17.82 -1.30 -7.68
C PRO A 184 -17.10 0.04 -7.47
N ILE A 185 -15.78 -0.02 -7.23
CA ILE A 185 -14.98 1.22 -7.30
C ILE A 185 -14.84 1.57 -8.77
N GLU A 186 -15.43 2.68 -9.16
CA GLU A 186 -15.36 3.21 -10.52
C GLU A 186 -14.35 4.36 -10.57
N ILE A 187 -13.47 4.32 -11.56
CA ILE A 187 -12.55 5.41 -11.86
C ILE A 187 -12.55 5.73 -13.36
N VAL A 188 -12.23 6.97 -13.69
CA VAL A 188 -12.05 7.46 -15.05
C VAL A 188 -10.59 7.82 -15.25
N VAL A 189 -9.96 7.22 -16.25
CA VAL A 189 -8.60 7.57 -16.68
C VAL A 189 -8.72 8.51 -17.88
N THR A 190 -8.21 9.72 -17.77
CA THR A 190 -8.30 10.74 -18.83
C THR A 190 -7.00 10.85 -19.62
N SER A 191 -7.13 11.30 -20.87
CA SER A 191 -5.97 11.64 -21.70
C SER A 191 -5.19 12.80 -21.06
N PRO A 192 -3.85 12.86 -21.23
CA PRO A 192 -3.07 13.98 -20.73
C PRO A 192 -3.51 15.28 -21.41
N THR A 193 -3.48 16.37 -20.66
CA THR A 193 -3.63 17.72 -21.23
C THR A 193 -2.40 18.07 -22.07
N LEU A 194 -2.47 19.16 -22.84
CA LEU A 194 -1.32 19.63 -23.65
C LEU A 194 -0.09 19.94 -22.81
N SER A 195 -0.27 20.44 -21.58
CA SER A 195 0.82 20.73 -20.64
C SER A 195 1.42 19.48 -20.01
N GLU A 196 0.63 18.41 -19.89
CA GLU A 196 1.01 17.16 -19.24
C GLU A 196 1.61 16.14 -20.20
N LYS A 197 1.29 16.25 -21.49
CA LYS A 197 1.80 15.36 -22.54
C LYS A 197 3.33 15.23 -22.53
N PRO A 198 4.13 16.30 -22.44
CA PRO A 198 5.59 16.17 -22.38
C PRO A 198 6.07 15.37 -21.17
N VAL A 199 5.41 15.52 -20.01
CA VAL A 199 5.75 14.77 -18.80
C VAL A 199 5.45 13.29 -19.00
N LEU A 200 4.25 12.98 -19.51
CA LEU A 200 3.84 11.63 -19.80
C LEU A 200 4.79 10.95 -20.79
N ASP A 201 5.13 11.61 -21.90
CA ASP A 201 6.05 11.10 -22.92
C ASP A 201 7.43 10.76 -22.33
N GLN A 202 7.89 11.50 -21.32
CA GLN A 202 9.14 11.18 -20.62
C GLN A 202 9.02 9.93 -19.75
N MET A 203 7.93 9.75 -19.01
CA MET A 203 7.77 8.71 -18.01
C MET A 203 7.11 7.41 -18.50
N MET A 204 6.55 7.36 -19.71
CA MET A 204 5.86 6.16 -20.24
C MET A 204 6.83 5.02 -20.63
N ARG A 205 7.53 4.48 -19.63
CA ARG A 205 8.52 3.40 -19.73
C ARG A 205 8.35 2.44 -18.55
N PRO A 206 8.61 1.14 -18.73
CA PRO A 206 8.41 0.16 -17.66
C PRO A 206 9.16 0.47 -16.37
N GLU A 207 10.38 0.99 -16.45
CA GLU A 207 11.20 1.34 -15.30
C GLU A 207 10.57 2.46 -14.46
N CYS A 208 9.96 3.45 -15.13
CA CYS A 208 9.26 4.54 -14.45
C CYS A 208 7.98 4.07 -13.76
N ALA A 209 7.23 3.14 -14.37
CA ALA A 209 6.07 2.53 -13.72
C ALA A 209 6.47 1.74 -12.46
N GLN A 210 7.60 1.03 -12.51
CA GLN A 210 8.15 0.31 -11.34
C GLN A 210 8.56 1.28 -10.23
N ASP A 211 9.24 2.36 -10.58
CA ASP A 211 9.63 3.40 -9.61
C ASP A 211 8.43 4.01 -8.92
N LEU A 212 7.38 4.37 -9.68
CA LEU A 212 6.14 4.90 -9.14
C LEU A 212 5.48 3.89 -8.21
N HIS A 213 5.37 2.62 -8.59
CA HIS A 213 4.80 1.61 -7.69
C HIS A 213 5.62 1.47 -6.41
N ARG A 214 6.96 1.42 -6.52
CA ARG A 214 7.88 1.33 -5.35
C ARG A 214 7.92 2.61 -4.54
N MET A 215 7.42 3.71 -5.09
CA MET A 215 7.61 5.06 -4.59
C MET A 215 9.10 5.35 -4.35
N ARG A 216 9.96 4.99 -5.30
CA ARG A 216 11.41 5.20 -5.23
C ARG A 216 12.03 5.31 -6.62
N ALA A 217 12.88 6.32 -6.83
CA ALA A 217 13.56 6.55 -8.10
C ALA A 217 14.76 5.61 -8.30
N GLY A 218 14.75 4.83 -9.39
CA GLY A 218 15.84 3.99 -9.83
C GLY A 218 17.03 4.76 -10.42
N GLU A 219 18.18 4.09 -10.59
CA GLU A 219 19.39 4.73 -11.15
C GLU A 219 19.22 5.17 -12.61
N SER A 220 18.54 4.36 -13.43
CA SER A 220 18.31 4.63 -14.85
C SER A 220 17.28 5.73 -15.12
N THR A 221 16.47 6.07 -14.12
CA THR A 221 15.28 6.93 -14.22
C THR A 221 15.38 8.20 -13.37
N VAL A 222 16.37 8.31 -12.49
CA VAL A 222 16.54 9.46 -11.58
C VAL A 222 16.48 10.81 -12.31
N LYS A 223 17.14 10.93 -13.46
CA LYS A 223 17.14 12.16 -14.27
C LYS A 223 15.77 12.51 -14.83
N VAL A 224 14.93 11.51 -15.12
CA VAL A 224 13.54 11.73 -15.54
C VAL A 224 12.76 12.36 -14.39
N TRP A 225 12.88 11.80 -13.19
CA TRP A 225 12.18 12.33 -12.02
C TRP A 225 12.69 13.70 -11.58
N GLU A 226 14.00 13.95 -11.68
CA GLU A 226 14.58 15.29 -11.46
C GLU A 226 14.03 16.31 -12.45
N ASP A 227 13.95 15.97 -13.74
CA ASP A 227 13.40 16.85 -14.77
C ASP A 227 11.93 17.17 -14.50
N ILE A 228 11.12 16.16 -14.17
CA ILE A 228 9.71 16.32 -13.81
C ILE A 228 9.55 17.23 -12.60
N ALA A 229 10.29 16.99 -11.52
CA ALA A 229 10.20 17.76 -10.29
C ALA A 229 10.61 19.24 -10.46
N GLN A 230 11.57 19.52 -11.35
CA GLN A 230 12.12 20.87 -11.55
C GLN A 230 11.43 21.66 -12.66
N ARG A 231 11.20 21.05 -13.83
CA ARG A 231 10.67 21.74 -15.01
C ARG A 231 9.15 21.75 -15.07
N TYR A 232 8.51 20.77 -14.44
CA TYR A 232 7.06 20.62 -14.46
C TYR A 232 6.48 20.60 -13.03
N PRO A 233 6.77 21.61 -12.18
CA PRO A 233 6.37 21.59 -10.78
C PRO A 233 4.86 21.62 -10.55
N GLN A 234 4.08 22.01 -11.57
CA GLN A 234 2.61 22.04 -11.56
C GLN A 234 1.98 20.73 -12.10
N SER A 235 2.81 19.79 -12.55
CA SER A 235 2.32 18.52 -13.08
C SER A 235 1.71 17.64 -12.00
N VAL A 236 0.69 16.86 -12.34
CA VAL A 236 0.12 15.84 -11.44
C VAL A 236 1.16 14.81 -10.97
N TRP A 237 2.25 14.59 -11.72
CA TRP A 237 3.33 13.66 -11.36
C TRP A 237 4.45 14.29 -10.53
N ALA A 238 4.52 15.63 -10.44
CA ALA A 238 5.55 16.35 -9.68
C ALA A 238 5.65 15.94 -8.20
N PRO A 239 4.56 15.79 -7.42
CA PRO A 239 4.67 15.37 -6.03
C PRO A 239 5.22 13.94 -5.89
N TYR A 240 4.84 13.03 -6.80
CA TYR A 240 5.39 11.67 -6.83
C TYR A 240 6.88 11.70 -7.13
N ALA A 241 7.31 12.45 -8.15
CA ALA A 241 8.72 12.59 -8.51
C ALA A 241 9.56 13.09 -7.32
N LYS A 242 9.11 14.14 -6.63
CA LYS A 242 9.77 14.67 -5.42
C LYS A 242 9.83 13.64 -4.30
N LEU A 243 8.74 12.92 -4.02
CA LEU A 243 8.71 11.90 -2.98
C LEU A 243 9.63 10.71 -3.31
N MET A 244 9.69 10.27 -4.57
CA MET A 244 10.55 9.18 -5.01
C MET A 244 12.04 9.52 -4.92
N LEU A 245 12.41 10.76 -5.28
CA LEU A 245 13.77 11.28 -5.13
C LEU A 245 14.15 11.39 -3.65
N LEU A 246 13.25 11.93 -2.83
CA LEU A 246 13.47 12.04 -1.39
C LEU A 246 13.67 10.68 -0.72
N ARG A 247 12.85 9.67 -1.06
CA ARG A 247 12.98 8.32 -0.52
C ARG A 247 14.28 7.65 -0.96
N ARG A 248 14.73 7.88 -2.19
CA ARG A 248 16.03 7.43 -2.68
C ARG A 248 17.16 8.05 -1.84
N ASP A 249 17.12 9.35 -1.59
CA ASP A 249 18.16 10.06 -0.84
C ASP A 249 18.15 9.71 0.65
N ALA A 250 16.98 9.51 1.24
CA ALA A 250 16.83 9.18 2.66
C ALA A 250 17.50 7.85 3.06
N GLU A 251 17.66 6.93 2.12
CA GLU A 251 18.39 5.67 2.33
C GLU A 251 19.91 5.83 2.29
N SER A 252 20.44 7.00 1.91
CA SER A 252 21.87 7.26 2.03
C SER A 252 22.24 7.40 3.51
N ALA A 253 23.37 6.80 3.91
CA ALA A 253 23.87 6.88 5.30
C ALA A 253 24.17 8.32 5.77
N SER A 254 24.16 9.30 4.87
CA SER A 254 24.40 10.72 5.13
C SER A 254 23.13 11.55 5.37
N SER A 255 21.94 10.99 5.17
CA SER A 255 20.69 11.74 5.26
C SER A 255 20.29 12.04 6.69
N LYS A 256 20.12 13.33 7.00
CA LYS A 256 19.66 13.82 8.31
C LYS A 256 18.13 13.69 8.40
N PRO A 257 17.57 13.00 9.42
CA PRO A 257 16.12 12.81 9.55
C PRO A 257 15.29 14.10 9.53
N GLU A 258 15.81 15.16 10.14
CA GLU A 258 15.15 16.48 10.19
C GLU A 258 14.99 17.11 8.80
N ALA A 259 16.02 16.95 7.93
CA ALA A 259 15.98 17.46 6.57
C ALA A 259 14.99 16.68 5.70
N VAL A 260 14.87 15.36 5.92
CA VAL A 260 13.87 14.52 5.24
C VAL A 260 12.46 14.94 5.65
N MET A 261 12.22 15.15 6.95
CA MET A 261 10.92 15.60 7.45
C MET A 261 10.52 16.98 6.90
N ALA A 262 11.45 17.93 6.88
CA ALA A 262 11.18 19.26 6.31
C ALA A 262 10.79 19.20 4.82
N GLN A 263 11.42 18.31 4.05
CA GLN A 263 11.08 18.10 2.64
C GLN A 263 9.73 17.40 2.46
N LEU A 264 9.38 16.42 3.31
CA LEU A 264 8.05 15.81 3.32
C LEU A 264 6.96 16.84 3.62
N GLU A 265 7.17 17.67 4.64
CA GLU A 265 6.24 18.75 4.99
C GLU A 265 6.10 19.78 3.85
N ALA A 266 7.18 20.09 3.15
CA ALA A 266 7.14 20.94 1.96
C ALA A 266 6.31 20.31 0.83
N ILE A 267 6.49 19.02 0.52
CA ILE A 267 5.67 18.31 -0.49
C ILE A 267 4.20 18.36 -0.10
N VAL A 268 3.86 18.03 1.15
CA VAL A 268 2.47 18.05 1.65
C VAL A 268 1.85 19.45 1.55
N LYS A 269 2.63 20.50 1.84
CA LYS A 269 2.19 21.89 1.77
C LYS A 269 2.01 22.37 0.33
N ASP A 270 2.95 22.05 -0.54
CA ASP A 270 2.98 22.52 -1.93
C ASP A 270 1.96 21.78 -2.80
N TYR A 271 1.58 20.56 -2.41
CA TYR A 271 0.65 19.69 -3.15
C TYR A 271 -0.50 19.22 -2.24
N PRO A 272 -1.48 20.09 -1.93
CA PRO A 272 -2.55 19.79 -0.99
C PRO A 272 -3.46 18.64 -1.44
N ASP A 273 -3.54 18.39 -2.76
CA ASP A 273 -4.34 17.33 -3.39
C ASP A 273 -3.52 16.04 -3.64
N PHE A 274 -2.30 15.95 -3.12
CA PHE A 274 -1.45 14.79 -3.27
C PHE A 274 -2.06 13.57 -2.56
N PRO A 275 -2.27 12.43 -3.25
CA PRO A 275 -2.98 11.27 -2.67
C PRO A 275 -2.34 10.67 -1.41
N MET A 276 -1.02 10.79 -1.29
CA MET A 276 -0.26 10.22 -0.16
C MET A 276 0.08 11.26 0.92
N ARG A 277 -0.64 12.39 0.96
CA ARG A 277 -0.38 13.47 1.92
C ARG A 277 -0.52 13.04 3.38
N ASP A 278 -1.43 12.12 3.66
CA ASP A 278 -1.75 11.65 5.01
C ASP A 278 -0.96 10.37 5.39
N ASP A 279 0.04 9.98 4.57
CA ASP A 279 0.95 8.85 4.78
C ASP A 279 2.28 9.30 5.40
#